data_AF-A0A3C2EBW7-F1
#
_entry.id   AF-A0A3C2EBW7-F1
#
_cell.length_a   1.000
_cell.length_b   1.000
_cell.length_c   1.000
_cell.angle_alpha   90.00
_cell.angle_beta   90.00
_cell.angle_gamma   90.00
#
_symmetry.space_group_name_H-M   'P 1'
#
loop_
_entity.id
_entity.type
_entity.pdbx_description
1 polymer ?
#
loop_
_entity_poly.entity_id
_entity_poly.type
_entity_poly.pdbx_seq_one_letter_code
_entity_poly.pdbx_strand_id
1 'polypeptide(L)' 'MPTINQLVRKGRKIIEVKSKSKALKGNPQKRGVCTRVYTTTPKKPNSALRKVAKVRLTNGFEVICYIPGEGHNLQ' A
#
# COMPACT_ATOMS: atom_id res chain seq x y z
N MET A 1 2.84 -11.96 -34.92
CA MET A 1 4.29 -11.86 -34.64
C MET A 1 4.83 -10.67 -35.44
N PRO A 2 5.41 -9.64 -34.80
CA PRO A 2 5.85 -8.46 -35.53
C PRO A 2 7.12 -8.73 -36.34
N THR A 3 7.24 -8.10 -37.52
CA THR A 3 8.42 -8.21 -38.39
C THR A 3 9.57 -7.33 -37.88
N ILE A 4 10.81 -7.62 -38.31
CA ILE A 4 11.99 -6.83 -37.92
C ILE A 4 11.81 -5.35 -38.32
N ASN A 5 11.32 -5.07 -39.53
CA ASN A 5 11.05 -3.70 -39.98
C ASN A 5 9.98 -2.98 -39.14
N GLN A 6 9.01 -3.70 -38.56
CA GLN A 6 8.05 -3.11 -37.63
C GLN A 6 8.72 -2.72 -36.31
N LEU A 7 9.66 -3.53 -35.81
CA LEU A 7 10.43 -3.23 -34.60
C LEU A 7 11.44 -2.08 -34.81
N VAL A 8 12.05 -1.99 -35.99
CA VAL A 8 12.94 -0.87 -36.38
C VAL A 8 12.16 0.45 -36.45
N ARG A 9 10.95 0.45 -37.03
CA ARG A 9 10.10 1.64 -37.11
C ARG A 9 9.43 2.00 -35.77
N LYS A 10 9.04 0.99 -34.99
CA LYS A 10 8.39 1.13 -33.68
C LYS A 10 8.95 0.08 -32.71
N GLY A 11 9.92 0.51 -31.92
CA GLY A 11 10.51 -0.33 -30.87
C GLY A 11 9.47 -0.82 -29.86
N ARG A 12 9.78 -1.93 -29.18
CA ARG A 12 8.95 -2.41 -28.07
C ARG A 12 8.99 -1.40 -26.94
N LYS A 13 7.82 -1.15 -26.34
CA LYS A 13 7.72 -0.35 -25.11
C LYS A 13 7.72 -1.26 -23.91
N ILE A 14 8.49 -0.89 -22.90
CA ILE A 14 8.43 -1.53 -21.58
C ILE A 14 7.13 -1.08 -20.92
N ILE A 15 6.39 -2.01 -20.35
CA ILE A 15 5.17 -1.70 -19.60
C ILE A 15 5.59 -1.24 -18.20
N GLU A 16 5.32 0.01 -17.87
CA GLU A 16 5.60 0.54 -16.54
C GLU A 16 4.55 0.05 -15.53
N VAL A 17 5.01 -0.54 -14.43
CA VAL A 17 4.16 -1.01 -13.34
C VAL A 17 4.29 -0.08 -12.14
N LYS A 18 3.15 0.37 -11.59
CA LYS A 18 3.13 1.23 -10.41
C LYS A 18 3.33 0.39 -9.14
N SER A 19 4.14 0.89 -8.21
CA SER A 19 4.29 0.26 -6.89
C SER A 19 2.96 0.23 -6.14
N LYS A 20 2.70 -0.89 -5.45
CA LYS A 20 1.56 -1.05 -4.54
C LYS A 20 1.70 -0.20 -3.28
N SER A 21 2.93 0.13 -2.88
CA SER A 21 3.27 0.85 -1.64
C SER A 21 3.77 2.27 -1.90
N LYS A 22 2.98 3.08 -2.61
CA LYS A 22 3.34 4.46 -2.98
C LYS A 22 3.70 5.35 -1.78
N ALA A 23 3.00 5.17 -0.66
CA ALA A 23 3.22 5.95 0.55
C ALA A 23 4.62 5.76 1.16
N LEU A 24 5.33 4.67 0.86
CA LEU A 24 6.68 4.43 1.38
C LEU A 24 7.79 5.11 0.54
N LYS A 25 7.48 5.58 -0.68
CA LYS A 25 8.46 6.22 -1.59
C LYS A 25 9.81 5.46 -1.67
N GLY A 26 9.76 4.15 -1.87
CA GLY A 26 10.96 3.30 -2.00
C GLY A 26 11.69 2.97 -0.70
N ASN A 27 11.23 3.45 0.45
CA ASN A 27 11.82 3.11 1.75
C ASN A 27 11.21 1.80 2.29
N PRO A 28 11.97 0.98 3.04
CA PRO A 28 11.43 -0.23 3.65
C PRO A 28 10.40 0.09 4.75
N GLN A 29 10.63 1.16 5.52
CA GLN A 29 9.78 1.58 6.62
C GLN A 29 9.73 3.11 6.71
N LYS A 30 8.65 3.66 7.25
CA LYS A 30 8.53 5.08 7.59
C LYS A 30 7.84 5.25 8.93
N ARG A 31 8.36 6.17 9.74
CA ARG A 31 7.73 6.61 10.98
C ARG A 31 6.45 7.38 10.67
N GLY A 32 5.47 7.27 11.55
CA GLY A 32 4.23 8.05 11.50
C GLY A 32 3.58 8.13 12.87
N VAL A 33 2.57 8.99 12.98
CA VAL A 33 1.76 9.20 14.19
C VAL A 33 0.35 8.72 13.92
N CYS A 34 -0.25 7.99 14.86
CA CYS A 34 -1.64 7.55 14.74
C CYS A 34 -2.58 8.75 14.92
N THR A 35 -3.52 8.93 14.00
CA THR A 35 -4.56 9.96 14.09
C THR A 35 -5.86 9.40 14.65
N ARG A 36 -6.14 8.12 14.40
CA ARG A 36 -7.32 7.43 14.92
C ARG A 36 -7.10 5.92 14.96
N VAL A 37 -7.41 5.29 16.08
CA VAL A 37 -7.41 3.84 16.24
C VAL A 37 -8.86 3.33 16.24
N TYR A 38 -9.16 2.29 15.45
CA TYR A 38 -10.52 1.76 15.32
C TYR A 38 -10.53 0.31 14.78
N THR A 39 -11.71 -0.31 14.76
CA THR A 39 -11.88 -1.67 14.23
C THR A 39 -12.65 -1.67 12.91
N THR A 40 -12.27 -2.54 11.97
CA THR A 40 -12.95 -2.73 10.67
C THR A 40 -13.31 -4.18 10.43
N THR A 41 -14.45 -4.45 9.81
CA THR A 41 -14.85 -5.80 9.40
C THR A 41 -14.18 -6.18 8.06
N PRO A 42 -13.68 -7.41 7.90
CA PRO A 42 -13.08 -7.86 6.64
C PRO A 42 -14.15 -8.09 5.56
N LYS A 43 -13.71 -8.18 4.30
CA LYS A 43 -14.59 -8.58 3.19
C LYS A 43 -15.03 -10.04 3.36
N LYS A 44 -16.30 -10.33 3.03
CA LYS A 44 -16.84 -11.70 2.88
C LYS A 44 -15.89 -12.57 2.05
N PRO A 45 -15.63 -13.85 2.38
CA PRO A 45 -16.35 -14.77 3.28
C PRO A 45 -15.97 -14.67 4.77
N ASN A 46 -14.97 -13.86 5.10
CA ASN A 46 -14.44 -13.81 6.45
C ASN A 46 -15.31 -12.95 7.37
N SER A 47 -15.32 -13.27 8.66
CA SER A 47 -15.96 -12.49 9.72
C SER A 47 -14.98 -12.33 10.87
N ALA A 48 -14.69 -11.08 11.28
CA ALA A 48 -13.83 -10.71 12.41
C ALA A 48 -13.89 -9.19 12.65
N LEU A 49 -13.37 -8.73 13.79
CA LEU A 49 -13.02 -7.32 14.01
C LEU A 49 -11.51 -7.13 13.87
N ARG A 50 -11.08 -6.44 12.80
CA ARG A 50 -9.66 -6.16 12.53
C ARG A 50 -9.27 -4.82 13.16
N LYS A 51 -8.27 -4.83 14.04
CA LYS A 51 -7.68 -3.62 14.63
C LYS A 51 -6.86 -2.88 13.58
N VAL A 52 -7.20 -1.62 13.34
CA VAL A 52 -6.53 -0.77 12.36
C VAL A 52 -6.30 0.63 12.94
N ALA A 53 -5.28 1.32 12.45
CA ALA A 53 -5.03 2.71 12.76
C ALA A 53 -4.91 3.53 11.48
N LYS A 54 -5.48 4.73 11.48
CA LYS A 54 -5.12 5.77 10.52
C LYS A 54 -3.83 6.42 11.02
N VAL A 55 -2.80 6.46 10.16
CA VAL A 55 -1.45 6.92 10.50
C VAL A 55 -1.03 8.01 9.52
N ARG A 56 -0.55 9.13 10.04
CA ARG A 56 0.09 10.19 9.26
C ARG A 56 1.60 9.96 9.25
N LEU A 57 2.15 9.62 8.09
CA LEU A 57 3.58 9.39 7.88
C LEU A 57 4.35 10.71 7.84
N THR A 58 5.66 10.65 8.10
CA THR A 58 6.55 11.84 8.05
C THR A 58 6.60 12.53 6.69
N ASN A 59 6.22 11.85 5.61
CA ASN A 59 6.13 12.42 4.27
C ASN A 59 4.75 13.05 3.96
N GLY A 60 3.89 13.20 4.96
CA GLY A 60 2.59 13.88 4.87
C GLY A 60 1.42 12.99 4.45
N PHE A 61 1.66 11.74 4.04
CA PHE A 61 0.61 10.82 3.62
C PHE A 61 -0.17 10.29 4.82
N GLU A 62 -1.50 10.25 4.70
CA GLU A 62 -2.36 9.48 5.59
C GLU A 62 -2.64 8.10 4.99
N VAL A 63 -2.37 7.06 5.78
CA VAL A 63 -2.58 5.66 5.39
C VAL A 63 -3.29 4.89 6.49
N ILE A 64 -3.97 3.82 6.12
CA ILE A 64 -4.56 2.88 7.08
C ILE A 64 -3.59 1.72 7.25
N CYS A 65 -3.17 1.48 8.49
CA CYS A 65 -2.24 0.43 8.87
C CYS A 65 -2.97 -0.63 9.72
N TYR A 66 -2.64 -1.90 9.48
CA TYR A 66 -3.08 -3.00 10.33
C TYR A 66 -2.23 -3.08 11.59
N ILE A 67 -2.85 -3.34 12.74
CA ILE A 67 -2.16 -3.58 14.01
C ILE A 67 -2.09 -5.10 14.23
N PRO A 68 -0.91 -5.72 14.10
CA PRO A 68 -0.76 -7.16 14.29
C PRO A 68 -0.87 -7.55 15.78
N GLY A 69 -1.18 -8.82 16.03
CA GLY A 69 -1.27 -9.38 17.40
C GLY A 69 -2.66 -9.25 18.05
N GLU A 70 -2.74 -9.68 19.31
CA GLU A 70 -4.00 -9.77 20.08
C GLU A 70 -4.36 -8.46 20.80
N GLY A 71 -3.39 -7.82 21.46
CA GLY A 71 -3.55 -6.54 22.17
C GLY A 71 -2.82 -5.37 21.51
N HIS A 72 -3.15 -4.14 21.91
CA HIS A 72 -2.39 -2.93 21.56
C HIS A 72 -2.64 -1.81 22.57
N ASN A 73 -1.64 -0.97 22.79
CA ASN A 73 -1.68 0.18 23.71
C ASN A 73 -1.66 1.53 22.95
N LEU A 74 -2.05 1.53 21.66
CA LEU A 74 -2.12 2.77 20.88
C LEU A 74 -3.39 3.53 21.26
N GLN A 75 -3.23 4.81 21.61
CA GLN A 75 -4.31 5.73 21.99
C GLN A 75 -4.53 6.76 20.88
#